data_AF-A0A2W4LJE2-F1
#
_entry.id   AF-A0A2W4LJE2-F1
#
_cell.length_a   1.000
_cell.length_b   1.000
_cell.length_c   1.000
_cell.angle_alpha   90.00
_cell.angle_beta   90.00
_cell.angle_gamma   90.00
#
_symmetry.space_group_name_H-M   'P 1'
#
loop_
_entity.id
_entity.type
_entity.pdbx_description
1 polymer ?
#
loop_
_entity_poly.entity_id
_entity_poly.type
_entity_poly.pdbx_seq_one_letter_code
_entity_poly.pdbx_strand_id
1 'polypeptide(L)'
;MADVRVASGRFKPLEHHRARRARGTVTVTVLLGNEDAAEWVWRRFHAQADRATVVSDRVERTELLEEWLGWERAWERVEQWVREQAAAREGVTVAELLARARAGSPRQREALANAIGLALDCSTTIAHAALFGGSQPLGALARAFPDGLRLLERVGGSGLPGLLVRRPERGGADWHVAAARAVVEIAEHAPWLDVGLVVSEQGWNTIERALPDRHRTMLAEGLTCVVPSATERASPNDSTPLHARRDGGGAPSGRTPPSNTDRRPHLLRDGRASSGARSQRATPSTTTEQPLTTEPKHPTTAEPPRPQPDAPTTEEFARSQAELRLYRALQARPRTRDLFTLNRKLALRFGRGTAEVDLSCEALGIAVEVDGYRHFQDAAAYRRDRHKDLLLQEAGYWVVRVLASDVTSELDNVLALIDRAIEHRRGKIE
;
A
#
# COMPACT_ATOMS: atom_id res chain seq x y z
N MET A 1 5.50 -18.18 18.80
CA MET A 1 4.81 -17.91 17.52
C MET A 1 3.38 -17.51 17.83
N ALA A 2 3.05 -16.23 17.69
CA ALA A 2 1.68 -15.76 17.86
C ALA A 2 0.81 -16.32 16.73
N ASP A 3 -0.27 -16.98 17.10
CA ASP A 3 -1.23 -17.59 16.20
C ASP A 3 -2.12 -16.50 15.57
N VAL A 4 -1.57 -15.79 14.58
CA VAL A 4 -2.29 -14.74 13.85
C VAL A 4 -3.16 -15.41 12.79
N ARG A 5 -4.43 -15.66 13.15
CA ARG A 5 -5.47 -15.94 12.16
C ARG A 5 -5.66 -14.71 11.28
N VAL A 6 -5.06 -14.75 10.09
CA VAL A 6 -5.35 -13.78 9.04
C VAL A 6 -6.80 -14.01 8.64
N ALA A 7 -7.68 -13.04 8.91
CA ALA A 7 -9.06 -13.12 8.46
C ALA A 7 -9.08 -13.37 6.94
N SER A 8 -9.73 -14.45 6.50
CA SER A 8 -9.98 -14.75 5.09
C SER A 8 -10.60 -13.52 4.44
N GLY A 9 -9.83 -12.82 3.61
CA GLY A 9 -10.23 -11.52 3.06
C GLY A 9 -9.15 -10.44 3.10
N ARG A 10 -8.18 -10.52 4.03
CA ARG A 10 -7.13 -9.48 4.18
C ARG A 10 -6.23 -9.32 2.95
N PHE A 11 -6.10 -10.35 2.11
CA PHE A 11 -5.26 -10.31 0.91
C PHE A 11 -6.05 -10.21 -0.41
N LYS A 12 -7.37 -10.02 -0.37
CA LYS A 12 -8.20 -9.94 -1.59
C LYS A 12 -7.68 -8.95 -2.63
N PRO A 13 -7.20 -7.75 -2.28
CA PRO A 13 -6.60 -6.85 -3.28
C PRO A 13 -5.36 -7.45 -3.94
N LEU A 14 -4.46 -8.07 -3.17
CA LEU A 14 -3.24 -8.69 -3.67
C LEU A 14 -3.54 -9.93 -4.53
N GLU A 15 -4.53 -10.74 -4.14
CA GLU A 15 -5.04 -11.86 -4.94
C GLU A 15 -5.63 -11.36 -6.27
N HIS A 16 -6.39 -10.26 -6.24
CA HIS A 16 -6.93 -9.63 -7.43
C HIS A 16 -5.81 -9.14 -8.37
N HIS A 17 -4.78 -8.48 -7.84
CA HIS A 17 -3.63 -8.05 -8.63
C HIS A 17 -2.89 -9.24 -9.25
N ARG A 18 -2.66 -10.31 -8.49
CA ARG A 18 -2.05 -11.55 -9.03
C ARG A 18 -2.90 -12.15 -10.15
N ALA A 19 -4.22 -12.19 -10.00
CA ALA A 19 -5.13 -12.68 -11.04
C ALA A 19 -5.16 -11.79 -12.29
N ARG A 20 -4.95 -10.47 -12.16
CA ARG A 20 -4.75 -9.55 -13.30
C ARG A 20 -3.42 -9.86 -14.01
N ARG A 21 -2.33 -10.00 -13.26
CA ARG A 21 -1.00 -10.34 -13.79
C ARG A 21 -0.97 -11.67 -14.52
N ALA A 22 -1.65 -12.69 -13.99
CA ALA A 22 -1.80 -13.99 -14.66
C ALA A 22 -2.54 -13.91 -16.01
N ARG A 23 -3.29 -12.82 -16.26
CA ARG A 23 -3.95 -12.52 -17.54
C ARG A 23 -3.14 -11.56 -18.43
N GLY A 24 -1.88 -11.29 -18.08
CA GLY A 24 -1.02 -10.35 -18.79
C GLY A 24 -1.41 -8.89 -18.58
N THR A 25 -2.30 -8.58 -17.64
CA THR A 25 -2.64 -7.18 -17.32
C THR A 25 -1.52 -6.57 -16.49
N VAL A 26 -0.92 -5.49 -16.99
CA VAL A 26 0.11 -4.74 -16.27
C VAL A 26 -0.49 -4.21 -14.96
N THR A 27 0.11 -4.55 -13.84
CA THR A 27 -0.36 -4.15 -12.51
C THR A 27 0.80 -4.05 -11.54
N VAL A 28 0.99 -2.88 -10.93
CA VAL A 28 1.90 -2.66 -9.80
C VAL A 28 1.07 -2.67 -8.53
N THR A 29 1.43 -3.46 -7.52
CA THR A 29 0.76 -3.35 -6.21
C THR A 29 1.33 -2.17 -5.44
N VAL A 30 0.52 -1.18 -5.10
CA VAL A 30 0.96 -0.03 -4.30
C VAL A 30 0.42 -0.15 -2.88
N LEU A 31 1.31 -0.33 -1.90
CA LEU A 31 0.95 -0.49 -0.49
C LEU A 31 1.09 0.86 0.22
N LEU A 32 -0.05 1.51 0.48
CA LEU A 32 -0.13 2.82 1.13
C LEU A 32 -0.22 2.66 2.65
N GLY A 33 0.79 3.08 3.40
CA GLY A 33 0.75 3.02 4.87
C GLY A 33 2.11 2.99 5.55
N ASN A 34 2.14 2.37 6.74
CA ASN A 34 3.38 2.12 7.48
C ASN A 34 4.25 1.09 6.74
N GLU A 35 5.55 1.35 6.66
CA GLU A 35 6.47 0.56 5.82
C GLU A 35 6.63 -0.87 6.33
N ASP A 36 6.83 -1.06 7.64
CA ASP A 36 6.98 -2.38 8.25
C ASP A 36 5.72 -3.23 8.10
N ALA A 37 4.55 -2.61 8.30
CA ALA A 37 3.26 -3.27 8.10
C ALA A 37 3.06 -3.68 6.63
N ALA A 38 3.43 -2.82 5.68
CA ALA A 38 3.34 -3.10 4.25
C ALA A 38 4.28 -4.25 3.85
N GLU A 39 5.53 -4.23 4.31
CA GLU A 39 6.48 -5.32 4.10
C GLU A 39 5.96 -6.63 4.68
N TRP A 40 5.45 -6.61 5.92
CA TRP A 40 4.87 -7.79 6.56
C TRP A 40 3.71 -8.37 5.75
N VAL A 41 2.76 -7.53 5.31
CA VAL A 41 1.61 -7.94 4.48
C VAL A 41 2.10 -8.62 3.20
N TRP A 42 3.08 -8.01 2.52
CA TRP A 42 3.63 -8.53 1.28
C TRP A 42 4.34 -9.87 1.45
N ARG A 43 5.22 -9.99 2.47
CA ARG A 43 5.91 -11.25 2.78
C ARG A 43 4.91 -12.34 3.16
N ARG A 44 3.90 -12.01 3.96
CA ARG A 44 2.88 -12.99 4.37
C ARG A 44 2.05 -13.48 3.19
N PHE A 45 1.69 -12.59 2.26
CA PHE A 45 0.97 -12.93 1.03
C PHE A 45 1.75 -13.90 0.14
N HIS A 46 3.07 -13.69 -0.03
CA HIS A 46 3.90 -14.62 -0.81
C HIS A 46 4.15 -15.94 -0.09
N ALA A 47 4.37 -15.92 1.23
CA ALA A 47 4.55 -17.13 2.02
C ALA A 47 3.32 -18.07 1.96
N GLN A 48 2.10 -17.54 1.82
CA GLN A 48 0.90 -18.36 1.62
C GLN A 48 0.87 -19.11 0.29
N ALA A 49 1.62 -18.63 -0.70
CA ALA A 49 1.77 -19.24 -2.01
C ALA A 49 3.09 -20.01 -2.15
N ASP A 50 3.80 -20.27 -1.04
CA ASP A 50 5.14 -20.86 -1.03
C ASP A 50 6.14 -20.10 -1.93
N ARG A 51 6.00 -18.76 -1.96
CA ARG A 51 6.86 -17.85 -2.72
C ARG A 51 7.68 -17.01 -1.76
N ALA A 52 8.92 -16.77 -2.13
CA ALA A 52 9.75 -15.81 -1.43
C ALA A 52 9.49 -14.37 -1.88
N THR A 53 10.12 -13.44 -1.16
CA THR A 53 10.07 -12.01 -1.43
C THR A 53 11.49 -11.46 -1.37
N VAL A 54 11.84 -10.67 -2.39
CA VAL A 54 12.97 -9.73 -2.33
C VAL A 54 12.43 -8.37 -1.94
N VAL A 55 13.07 -7.73 -0.96
CA VAL A 55 12.77 -6.35 -0.56
C VAL A 55 13.99 -5.52 -0.89
N SER A 56 13.80 -4.46 -1.64
CA SER A 56 14.86 -3.57 -2.10
C SER A 56 14.55 -2.12 -1.71
N ASP A 57 15.61 -1.36 -1.47
CA ASP A 57 15.58 0.10 -1.29
C ASP A 57 16.11 0.88 -2.49
N ARG A 58 16.49 0.16 -3.55
CA ARG A 58 17.03 0.71 -4.80
C ARG A 58 15.91 1.37 -5.62
N VAL A 59 16.31 2.33 -6.45
CA VAL A 59 15.38 3.05 -7.33
C VAL A 59 15.78 2.98 -8.80
N GLU A 60 17.04 2.64 -9.07
CA GLU A 60 17.49 2.39 -10.43
C GLU A 60 17.03 1.00 -10.87
N ARG A 61 16.38 0.93 -12.04
CA ARG A 61 15.83 -0.31 -12.60
C ARG A 61 16.88 -1.43 -12.63
N THR A 62 18.10 -1.12 -13.08
CA THR A 62 19.18 -2.11 -13.19
C THR A 62 19.58 -2.64 -11.82
N GLU A 63 19.72 -1.77 -10.80
CA GLU A 63 20.07 -2.19 -9.43
C GLU A 63 18.96 -3.03 -8.80
N LEU A 64 17.69 -2.63 -9.00
CA LEU A 64 16.52 -3.38 -8.56
C LEU A 64 16.49 -4.80 -9.14
N LEU A 65 16.75 -4.93 -10.44
CA LEU A 65 16.82 -6.22 -11.11
C LEU A 65 18.02 -7.02 -10.64
N GLU A 66 19.21 -6.42 -10.48
CA GLU A 66 20.39 -7.12 -9.96
C GLU A 66 20.14 -7.70 -8.56
N GLU A 67 19.52 -6.92 -7.67
CA GLU A 67 19.17 -7.39 -6.32
C GLU A 67 18.10 -8.48 -6.35
N TRP A 68 17.05 -8.31 -7.17
CA TRP A 68 15.99 -9.30 -7.34
C TRP A 68 16.52 -10.62 -7.92
N LEU A 69 17.40 -10.56 -8.92
CA LEU A 69 18.02 -11.73 -9.55
C LEU A 69 19.08 -12.39 -8.69
N GLY A 70 19.63 -11.67 -7.71
CA GLY A 70 20.51 -12.22 -6.68
C GLY A 70 19.81 -13.25 -5.77
N TRP A 71 18.48 -13.30 -5.79
CA TRP A 71 17.70 -14.27 -5.03
C TRP A 71 17.80 -15.69 -5.62
N GLU A 72 18.03 -16.66 -4.72
CA GLU A 72 18.10 -18.12 -4.97
C GLU A 72 18.53 -18.52 -6.38
N ARG A 73 19.74 -18.12 -6.78
CA ARG A 73 20.38 -18.72 -7.95
C ARG A 73 19.52 -18.58 -9.22
N ALA A 74 18.70 -17.53 -9.34
CA ALA A 74 17.88 -17.30 -10.53
C ALA A 74 18.72 -17.36 -11.81
N TRP A 75 19.94 -16.81 -11.73
CA TRP A 75 20.93 -16.96 -12.79
C TRP A 75 21.34 -18.41 -13.07
N GLU A 76 21.59 -19.26 -12.07
CA GLU A 76 21.98 -20.67 -12.30
C GLU A 76 20.88 -21.41 -13.08
N ARG A 77 19.60 -21.10 -12.81
CA ARG A 77 18.47 -21.66 -13.57
C ARG A 77 18.48 -21.18 -15.02
N VAL A 78 18.72 -19.89 -15.25
CA VAL A 78 18.83 -19.32 -16.61
C VAL A 78 20.02 -19.92 -17.35
N GLU A 79 21.17 -19.98 -16.69
CA GLU A 79 22.41 -20.57 -17.21
C GLU A 79 22.21 -22.03 -17.60
N GLN A 80 21.60 -22.82 -16.71
CA GLN A 80 21.28 -24.22 -16.97
C GLN A 80 20.31 -24.36 -18.16
N TRP A 81 19.22 -23.61 -18.16
CA TRP A 81 18.24 -23.67 -19.25
C TRP A 81 18.86 -23.29 -20.60
N VAL A 82 19.62 -22.18 -20.67
CA VAL A 82 20.29 -21.75 -21.91
C VAL A 82 21.25 -22.84 -22.41
N ARG A 83 22.02 -23.46 -21.51
CA ARG A 83 22.94 -24.55 -21.87
C ARG A 83 22.22 -25.78 -22.40
N GLU A 84 21.15 -26.19 -21.74
CA GLU A 84 20.35 -27.35 -22.15
C GLU A 84 19.70 -27.11 -23.52
N GLN A 85 19.08 -25.94 -23.73
CA GLN A 85 18.46 -25.59 -25.02
C GLN A 85 19.48 -25.46 -26.15
N ALA A 86 20.64 -24.85 -25.87
CA ALA A 86 21.73 -24.76 -26.84
C ALA A 86 22.29 -26.13 -27.21
N ALA A 87 22.50 -27.01 -26.22
CA ALA A 87 23.03 -28.35 -26.45
C ALA A 87 22.05 -29.21 -27.26
N ALA A 88 20.76 -29.16 -26.91
CA ALA A 88 19.70 -29.84 -27.63
C ALA A 88 19.62 -29.40 -29.11
N ARG A 89 19.75 -28.09 -29.37
CA ARG A 89 19.76 -27.54 -30.73
C ARG A 89 20.94 -28.03 -31.55
N GLU A 90 22.12 -28.08 -30.95
CA GLU A 90 23.36 -28.53 -31.61
C GLU A 90 23.47 -30.06 -31.71
N GLY A 91 22.50 -30.80 -31.14
CA GLY A 91 22.49 -32.26 -31.14
C GLY A 91 23.65 -32.86 -30.33
N VAL A 92 24.07 -32.19 -29.26
CA VAL A 92 25.17 -32.62 -28.38
C VAL A 92 24.77 -32.56 -26.91
N THR A 93 25.59 -33.14 -26.04
CA THR A 93 25.44 -32.97 -24.58
C THR A 93 25.90 -31.57 -24.15
N VAL A 94 25.42 -31.10 -22.99
CA VAL A 94 25.89 -29.84 -22.38
C VAL A 94 27.39 -29.86 -22.17
N ALA A 95 27.97 -31.00 -21.75
CA ALA A 95 29.40 -31.15 -21.54
C ALA A 95 30.20 -30.96 -22.85
N GLU A 96 29.75 -31.56 -23.95
CA GLU A 96 30.37 -31.40 -25.27
C GLU A 96 30.25 -29.98 -25.80
N LEU A 97 29.08 -29.34 -25.65
CA LEU A 97 28.88 -27.94 -26.01
C LEU A 97 29.86 -27.05 -25.26
N LEU A 98 29.98 -27.20 -23.94
CA LEU A 98 30.89 -26.42 -23.12
C LEU A 98 32.37 -26.70 -23.44
N ALA A 99 32.72 -27.95 -23.80
CA ALA A 99 34.07 -28.28 -24.24
C ALA A 99 34.42 -27.59 -25.57
N ARG A 100 33.52 -27.62 -26.56
CA ARG A 100 33.67 -26.90 -27.84
C ARG A 100 33.79 -25.39 -27.63
N ALA A 101 32.91 -24.85 -26.79
CA ALA A 101 32.90 -23.45 -26.39
C ALA A 101 34.26 -23.01 -25.79
N ARG A 102 34.84 -23.83 -24.90
CA ARG A 102 36.16 -23.55 -24.31
C ARG A 102 37.31 -23.66 -25.31
N ALA A 103 37.25 -24.62 -26.24
CA ALA A 103 38.28 -24.79 -27.27
C ALA A 103 38.27 -23.70 -28.36
N GLY A 104 37.13 -23.02 -28.56
CA GLY A 104 36.99 -21.96 -29.57
C GLY A 104 37.80 -20.70 -29.26
N SER A 105 38.32 -20.06 -30.31
CA SER A 105 38.88 -18.70 -30.28
C SER A 105 37.82 -17.66 -29.86
N PRO A 106 38.21 -16.45 -29.39
CA PRO A 106 37.25 -15.41 -29.00
C PRO A 106 36.18 -15.12 -30.07
N ARG A 107 36.57 -15.04 -31.34
CA ARG A 107 35.64 -14.83 -32.47
C ARG A 107 34.66 -16.00 -32.66
N GLN A 108 35.11 -17.24 -32.47
CA GLN A 108 34.23 -18.42 -32.53
C GLN A 108 33.27 -18.45 -31.33
N ARG A 109 33.72 -18.04 -30.14
CA ARG A 109 32.86 -17.95 -28.94
C ARG A 109 31.77 -16.90 -29.12
N GLU A 110 32.12 -15.74 -29.65
CA GLU A 110 31.17 -14.68 -29.97
C GLU A 110 30.17 -15.13 -31.04
N ALA A 111 30.63 -15.77 -32.12
CA ALA A 111 29.76 -16.33 -33.14
C ALA A 111 28.78 -17.38 -32.57
N LEU A 112 29.25 -18.25 -31.69
CA LEU A 112 28.41 -19.24 -31.00
C LEU A 112 27.38 -18.57 -30.08
N ALA A 113 27.78 -17.58 -29.28
CA ALA A 113 26.85 -16.81 -28.43
C ALA A 113 25.79 -16.07 -29.26
N ASN A 114 26.18 -15.46 -30.39
CA ASN A 114 25.25 -14.80 -31.29
C ASN A 114 24.23 -15.79 -31.89
N ALA A 115 24.71 -16.94 -32.36
CA ALA A 115 23.85 -17.97 -32.93
C ALA A 115 22.84 -18.51 -31.90
N ILE A 116 23.29 -18.75 -30.66
CA ILE A 116 22.43 -19.21 -29.55
C ILE A 116 21.47 -18.11 -29.10
N GLY A 117 21.93 -16.87 -28.96
CA GLY A 117 21.08 -15.73 -28.61
C GLY A 117 19.93 -15.56 -29.61
N LEU A 118 20.23 -15.57 -30.91
CA LEU A 118 19.21 -15.52 -31.96
C LEU A 118 18.24 -16.71 -31.90
N ALA A 119 18.77 -17.91 -31.67
CA ALA A 119 17.97 -19.14 -31.62
C ALA A 119 17.01 -19.20 -30.43
N LEU A 120 17.44 -18.70 -29.27
CA LEU A 120 16.68 -18.73 -28.03
C LEU A 120 15.92 -17.43 -27.78
N ASP A 121 15.96 -16.46 -28.71
CA ASP A 121 15.36 -15.14 -28.57
C ASP A 121 15.80 -14.47 -27.25
N CYS A 122 17.13 -14.45 -27.03
CA CYS A 122 17.76 -13.77 -25.91
C CYS A 122 19.00 -13.00 -26.37
N SER A 123 19.47 -12.05 -25.55
CA SER A 123 20.62 -11.23 -25.94
C SER A 123 21.90 -12.07 -26.03
N THR A 124 22.79 -11.70 -26.95
CA THR A 124 24.14 -12.30 -27.04
C THR A 124 24.88 -12.24 -25.72
N THR A 125 24.69 -11.17 -24.93
CA THR A 125 25.32 -11.03 -23.61
C THR A 125 24.87 -12.13 -22.64
N ILE A 126 23.57 -12.47 -22.63
CA ILE A 126 23.05 -13.55 -21.78
C ILE A 126 23.57 -14.90 -22.27
N ALA A 127 23.49 -15.18 -23.57
CA ALA A 127 24.00 -16.42 -24.15
C ALA A 127 25.51 -16.59 -23.86
N HIS A 128 26.28 -15.53 -24.03
CA HIS A 128 27.71 -15.52 -23.72
C HIS A 128 27.98 -15.79 -22.23
N ALA A 129 27.30 -15.08 -21.33
CA ALA A 129 27.46 -15.29 -19.89
C ALA A 129 27.10 -16.73 -19.47
N ALA A 130 26.04 -17.31 -20.05
CA ALA A 130 25.63 -18.68 -19.74
C ALA A 130 26.65 -19.73 -20.24
N LEU A 131 27.20 -19.56 -21.44
CA LEU A 131 28.10 -20.55 -22.05
C LEU A 131 29.53 -20.46 -21.53
N PHE A 132 30.03 -19.24 -21.32
CA PHE A 132 31.45 -19.00 -21.04
C PHE A 132 31.71 -18.54 -19.60
N GLY A 133 30.66 -18.29 -18.83
CA GLY A 133 30.76 -17.62 -17.54
C GLY A 133 31.07 -16.12 -17.70
N GLY A 134 31.06 -15.41 -16.58
CA GLY A 134 31.40 -14.00 -16.50
C GLY A 134 31.49 -13.55 -15.06
N SER A 135 32.17 -12.44 -14.79
CA SER A 135 32.31 -11.91 -13.43
C SER A 135 31.01 -11.31 -12.88
N GLN A 136 30.04 -10.97 -13.73
CA GLN A 136 28.77 -10.33 -13.33
C GLN A 136 27.57 -10.77 -14.18
N PRO A 137 27.15 -12.05 -14.10
CA PRO A 137 26.04 -12.56 -14.87
C PRO A 137 24.70 -11.88 -14.55
N LEU A 138 24.48 -11.52 -13.28
CA LEU A 138 23.27 -10.80 -12.84
C LEU A 138 23.17 -9.42 -13.50
N GLY A 139 24.27 -8.68 -13.55
CA GLY A 139 24.30 -7.38 -14.20
C GLY A 139 24.14 -7.47 -15.71
N ALA A 140 24.65 -8.52 -16.35
CA ALA A 140 24.37 -8.78 -17.75
C ALA A 140 22.87 -8.98 -18.02
N LEU A 141 22.20 -9.77 -17.17
CA LEU A 141 20.76 -10.05 -17.28
C LEU A 141 19.92 -8.79 -17.01
N ALA A 142 20.28 -8.01 -15.99
CA ALA A 142 19.62 -6.75 -15.65
C ALA A 142 19.82 -5.66 -16.73
N ARG A 143 21.01 -5.58 -17.34
CA ARG A 143 21.30 -4.64 -18.43
C ARG A 143 20.67 -5.04 -19.76
N ALA A 144 20.46 -6.33 -20.00
CA ALA A 144 19.77 -6.86 -21.18
C ALA A 144 18.25 -6.71 -21.08
N PHE A 145 17.75 -5.67 -20.40
CA PHE A 145 16.33 -5.37 -20.31
C PHE A 145 15.78 -4.91 -21.68
N PRO A 146 14.59 -5.39 -22.11
CA PRO A 146 13.66 -6.28 -21.40
C PRO A 146 13.89 -7.78 -21.67
N ASP A 147 14.83 -8.15 -22.55
CA ASP A 147 15.05 -9.53 -22.98
C ASP A 147 15.39 -10.48 -21.82
N GLY A 148 16.12 -9.99 -20.82
CA GLY A 148 16.41 -10.75 -19.60
C GLY A 148 15.16 -11.19 -18.85
N LEU A 149 14.13 -10.33 -18.77
CA LEU A 149 12.85 -10.66 -18.11
C LEU A 149 12.05 -11.68 -18.92
N ARG A 150 12.00 -11.54 -20.24
CA ARG A 150 11.33 -12.52 -21.12
C ARG A 150 11.95 -13.92 -21.00
N LEU A 151 13.27 -13.98 -20.85
CA LEU A 151 13.96 -15.25 -20.60
C LEU A 151 13.61 -15.83 -19.24
N LEU A 152 13.57 -15.00 -18.19
CA LEU A 152 13.21 -15.45 -16.84
C LEU A 152 11.78 -15.95 -16.74
N GLU A 153 10.85 -15.38 -17.51
CA GLU A 153 9.48 -15.91 -17.60
C GLU A 153 9.47 -17.37 -18.06
N ARG A 154 10.26 -17.68 -19.10
CA ARG A 154 10.38 -19.04 -19.66
C ARG A 154 11.03 -20.02 -18.69
N VAL A 155 12.00 -19.57 -17.88
CA VAL A 155 12.82 -20.41 -17.00
C VAL A 155 12.23 -20.56 -15.59
N GLY A 156 11.71 -19.46 -15.05
CA GLY A 156 11.32 -19.33 -13.64
C GLY A 156 9.91 -19.81 -13.34
N GLY A 157 8.99 -19.69 -14.31
CA GLY A 157 7.57 -19.93 -14.10
C GLY A 157 7.02 -19.13 -12.89
N SER A 158 6.01 -19.68 -12.21
CA SER A 158 5.39 -19.06 -11.03
C SER A 158 6.25 -19.03 -9.76
N GLY A 159 7.44 -19.65 -9.78
CA GLY A 159 8.30 -19.82 -8.60
C GLY A 159 9.22 -18.64 -8.30
N LEU A 160 9.25 -17.61 -9.15
CA LEU A 160 10.09 -16.43 -8.92
C LEU A 160 9.61 -15.63 -7.70
N PRO A 161 10.51 -14.97 -6.96
CA PRO A 161 10.13 -14.23 -5.76
C PRO A 161 9.41 -12.96 -6.17
N GLY A 162 8.51 -12.48 -5.33
CA GLY A 162 7.96 -11.14 -5.52
C GLY A 162 9.00 -10.07 -5.21
N LEU A 163 8.96 -8.95 -5.93
CA LEU A 163 9.79 -7.77 -5.69
C LEU A 163 8.99 -6.72 -4.93
N LEU A 164 9.46 -6.29 -3.77
CA LEU A 164 8.92 -5.13 -3.04
C LEU A 164 9.96 -4.03 -2.98
N VAL A 165 9.58 -2.82 -3.40
CA VAL A 165 10.43 -1.64 -3.28
C VAL A 165 9.92 -0.79 -2.12
N ARG A 166 10.78 -0.50 -1.14
CA ARG A 166 10.46 0.32 0.03
C ARG A 166 11.50 1.40 0.25
N ARG A 167 11.10 2.51 0.87
CA ARG A 167 12.00 3.64 1.09
C ARG A 167 13.08 3.24 2.11
N PRO A 168 14.36 3.61 1.88
CA PRO A 168 15.38 3.50 2.91
C PRO A 168 15.16 4.58 3.99
N GLU A 169 15.67 4.35 5.19
CA GLU A 169 15.59 5.33 6.29
C GLU A 169 16.11 6.73 5.91
N ARG A 170 17.09 6.78 4.98
CA ARG A 170 17.69 8.01 4.45
C ARG A 170 17.39 8.21 2.96
N GLY A 171 16.14 8.04 2.54
CA GLY A 171 15.73 8.33 1.16
C GLY A 171 15.56 9.82 0.89
N GLY A 172 16.10 10.29 -0.24
CA GLY A 172 15.93 11.67 -0.74
C GLY A 172 14.48 12.01 -1.13
N ALA A 173 14.20 13.29 -1.39
CA ALA A 173 12.85 13.78 -1.69
C ALA A 173 12.23 13.13 -2.94
N ASP A 174 13.05 12.83 -3.94
CA ASP A 174 12.60 12.26 -5.22
C ASP A 174 12.54 10.73 -5.24
N TRP A 175 12.86 10.08 -4.11
CA TRP A 175 12.96 8.62 -4.03
C TRP A 175 11.66 7.94 -4.50
N HIS A 176 10.49 8.41 -4.04
CA HIS A 176 9.20 7.81 -4.40
C HIS A 176 8.92 7.90 -5.90
N VAL A 177 9.33 8.98 -6.56
CA VAL A 177 9.13 9.18 -8.00
C VAL A 177 10.03 8.25 -8.79
N ALA A 178 11.30 8.14 -8.41
CA ALA A 178 12.27 7.24 -9.05
C ALA A 178 11.87 5.77 -8.88
N ALA A 179 11.54 5.36 -7.65
CA ALA A 179 11.05 4.02 -7.35
C ALA A 179 9.79 3.68 -8.16
N ALA A 180 8.82 4.59 -8.22
CA ALA A 180 7.58 4.41 -8.96
C ALA A 180 7.81 4.27 -10.48
N ARG A 181 8.75 5.02 -11.07
CA ARG A 181 9.12 4.86 -12.49
C ARG A 181 9.72 3.47 -12.74
N ALA A 182 10.66 3.05 -11.91
CA ALA A 182 11.34 1.77 -12.10
C ALA A 182 10.38 0.58 -11.96
N VAL A 183 9.48 0.57 -10.96
CA VAL A 183 8.52 -0.53 -10.80
C VAL A 183 7.46 -0.56 -11.92
N VAL A 184 7.04 0.59 -12.43
CA VAL A 184 6.13 0.67 -13.59
C VAL A 184 6.81 0.09 -14.82
N GLU A 185 8.04 0.52 -15.10
CA GLU A 185 8.80 0.02 -16.25
C GLU A 185 9.03 -1.50 -16.17
N ILE A 186 9.38 -2.02 -14.99
CA ILE A 186 9.49 -3.47 -14.78
C ILE A 186 8.15 -4.16 -15.03
N ALA A 187 7.04 -3.64 -14.49
CA ALA A 187 5.72 -4.26 -14.63
C ALA A 187 5.20 -4.24 -16.08
N GLU A 188 5.53 -3.21 -16.87
CA GLU A 188 5.17 -3.14 -18.28
C GLU A 188 5.86 -4.23 -19.12
N HIS A 189 7.10 -4.55 -18.79
CA HIS A 189 7.91 -5.53 -19.50
C HIS A 189 7.82 -6.95 -18.91
N ALA A 190 7.35 -7.08 -17.67
CA ALA A 190 7.09 -8.35 -16.99
C ALA A 190 5.75 -8.30 -16.24
N PRO A 191 4.61 -8.28 -16.95
CA PRO A 191 3.29 -8.20 -16.31
C PRO A 191 2.97 -9.43 -15.44
N TRP A 192 3.69 -10.54 -15.62
CA TRP A 192 3.59 -11.74 -14.79
C TRP A 192 4.30 -11.62 -13.43
N LEU A 193 5.20 -10.64 -13.27
CA LEU A 193 6.01 -10.48 -12.06
C LEU A 193 5.21 -9.79 -10.95
N ASP A 194 5.21 -10.39 -9.75
CA ASP A 194 4.64 -9.76 -8.56
C ASP A 194 5.56 -8.61 -8.10
N VAL A 195 5.28 -7.38 -8.57
CA VAL A 195 5.99 -6.15 -8.19
C VAL A 195 5.12 -5.28 -7.27
N GLY A 196 5.72 -4.85 -6.17
CA GLY A 196 5.10 -4.01 -5.15
C GLY A 196 5.92 -2.74 -4.87
N LEU A 197 5.23 -1.66 -4.52
CA LEU A 197 5.81 -0.40 -4.08
C LEU A 197 5.17 0.03 -2.76
N VAL A 198 5.99 0.31 -1.76
CA VAL A 198 5.54 0.88 -0.48
C VAL A 198 5.62 2.40 -0.54
N VAL A 199 4.52 3.06 -0.17
CA VAL A 199 4.42 4.53 -0.17
C VAL A 199 3.72 5.03 1.09
N SER A 200 4.18 6.18 1.58
CA SER A 200 3.44 6.99 2.54
C SER A 200 2.42 7.87 1.80
N GLU A 201 1.48 8.48 2.53
CA GLU A 201 0.55 9.47 1.94
C GLU A 201 1.29 10.64 1.29
N GLN A 202 2.34 11.15 1.94
CA GLN A 202 3.16 12.21 1.37
C GLN A 202 3.88 11.72 0.10
N GLY A 203 4.41 10.50 0.11
CA GLY A 203 5.06 9.90 -1.05
C GLY A 203 4.11 9.72 -2.23
N TRP A 204 2.88 9.29 -1.95
CA TRP A 204 1.81 9.19 -2.95
C TRP A 204 1.48 10.54 -3.58
N ASN A 205 1.30 11.59 -2.76
CA ASN A 205 1.05 12.95 -3.27
C ASN A 205 2.20 13.47 -4.16
N THR A 206 3.45 13.11 -3.85
CA THR A 206 4.60 13.45 -4.69
C THR A 206 4.55 12.71 -6.03
N ILE A 207 4.26 11.41 -6.02
CA ILE A 207 4.08 10.59 -7.22
C ILE A 207 2.95 11.18 -8.10
N GLU A 208 1.82 11.54 -7.49
CA GLU A 208 0.66 12.07 -8.21
C GLU A 208 0.95 13.39 -8.95
N ARG A 209 1.87 14.21 -8.45
CA ARG A 209 2.23 15.47 -9.10
C ARG A 209 3.31 15.31 -10.16
N ALA A 210 4.19 14.31 -10.00
CA ALA A 210 5.43 14.21 -10.76
C ALA A 210 5.39 13.21 -11.92
N LEU A 211 4.52 12.19 -11.86
CA LEU A 211 4.44 11.17 -12.91
C LEU A 211 3.43 11.52 -14.01
N PRO A 212 3.64 11.06 -15.26
CA PRO A 212 2.64 11.15 -16.32
C PRO A 212 1.35 10.41 -15.98
N ASP A 213 0.22 10.89 -16.52
CA ASP A 213 -1.14 10.40 -16.24
C ASP A 213 -1.25 8.87 -16.34
N ARG A 214 -0.70 8.28 -17.41
CA ARG A 214 -0.69 6.82 -17.63
C ARG A 214 -0.07 6.05 -16.46
N HIS A 215 1.07 6.52 -15.93
CA HIS A 215 1.75 5.86 -14.82
C HIS A 215 0.98 6.06 -13.51
N ARG A 216 0.39 7.25 -13.31
CA ARG A 216 -0.45 7.53 -12.13
C ARG A 216 -1.67 6.62 -12.09
N THR A 217 -2.39 6.49 -13.20
CA THR A 217 -3.56 5.60 -13.30
C THR A 217 -3.18 4.16 -12.99
N MET A 218 -2.09 3.65 -13.56
CA MET A 218 -1.61 2.29 -13.30
C MET A 218 -1.29 2.05 -11.82
N LEU A 219 -0.61 3.00 -11.17
CA LEU A 219 -0.27 2.91 -9.76
C LEU A 219 -1.52 3.04 -8.86
N ALA A 220 -2.47 3.92 -9.23
CA ALA A 220 -3.69 4.17 -8.48
C ALA A 220 -4.62 2.95 -8.50
N GLU A 221 -4.73 2.27 -9.64
CA GLU A 221 -5.49 1.01 -9.76
C GLU A 221 -4.95 -0.10 -8.86
N GLY A 222 -3.65 -0.06 -8.56
CA GLY A 222 -2.98 -1.01 -7.68
C GLY A 222 -2.96 -0.61 -6.20
N LEU A 223 -3.57 0.51 -5.85
CA LEU A 223 -3.48 1.10 -4.51
C LEU A 223 -4.26 0.29 -3.47
N THR A 224 -3.54 -0.19 -2.46
CA THR A 224 -4.05 -0.95 -1.32
C THR A 224 -3.58 -0.30 -0.03
N CYS A 225 -4.52 0.13 0.81
CA CYS A 225 -4.17 0.73 2.10
C CYS A 225 -3.80 -0.35 3.12
N VAL A 226 -2.67 -0.14 3.80
CA VAL A 226 -2.19 -1.01 4.87
C VAL A 226 -2.36 -0.29 6.20
N VAL A 227 -3.32 -0.77 7.00
CA VAL A 227 -3.59 -0.22 8.33
C VAL A 227 -3.03 -1.19 9.38
N PRO A 228 -2.09 -0.77 10.24
CA PRO A 228 -1.60 -1.60 11.33
C PRO A 228 -2.77 -2.01 12.23
N SER A 229 -2.86 -3.28 12.60
CA SER A 229 -3.90 -3.68 13.55
C SER A 229 -3.58 -3.10 14.93
N ALA A 230 -4.58 -2.62 15.67
CA ALA A 230 -4.38 -2.04 17.01
C ALA A 230 -3.69 -3.02 17.97
N THR A 231 -3.86 -4.33 17.75
CA THR A 231 -3.20 -5.42 18.46
C THR A 231 -1.69 -5.52 18.21
N GLU A 232 -1.16 -4.99 17.10
CA GLU A 232 0.29 -5.03 16.80
C GLU A 232 1.07 -3.90 17.49
N ARG A 233 0.40 -2.85 17.99
CA ARG A 233 1.08 -1.78 18.75
C ARG A 233 1.60 -2.23 20.13
N ALA A 234 1.32 -3.46 20.55
CA ALA A 234 1.56 -3.95 21.90
C ALA A 234 2.80 -4.86 22.07
N SER A 235 3.69 -5.00 21.09
CA SER A 235 4.93 -5.78 21.31
C SER A 235 6.16 -5.17 20.63
N PRO A 236 6.90 -4.30 21.34
CA PRO A 236 8.19 -3.79 20.88
C PRO A 236 9.38 -4.75 21.10
N ASN A 237 9.16 -5.95 21.66
CA ASN A 237 10.24 -6.76 22.25
C ASN A 237 10.64 -8.03 21.48
N ASP A 238 10.26 -8.19 20.21
CA ASP A 238 10.66 -9.36 19.41
C ASP A 238 11.48 -8.98 18.17
N SER A 239 12.50 -8.15 18.40
CA SER A 239 13.58 -7.89 17.44
C SER A 239 14.80 -8.74 17.80
N THR A 240 14.73 -10.04 17.49
CA THR A 240 15.95 -10.85 17.40
C THR A 240 16.52 -10.71 15.99
N PRO A 241 17.73 -10.16 15.81
CA PRO A 241 18.33 -10.03 14.48
C PRO A 241 18.81 -11.40 13.99
N LEU A 242 18.21 -11.87 12.90
CA LEU A 242 18.68 -13.02 12.11
C LEU A 242 19.95 -12.60 11.34
N HIS A 243 21.11 -12.67 12.01
CA HIS A 243 22.39 -12.65 11.31
C HIS A 243 22.67 -14.02 10.66
N ALA A 244 23.05 -13.94 9.39
CA ALA A 244 23.58 -15.03 8.60
C ALA A 244 24.78 -15.71 9.29
N ARG A 245 24.67 -17.01 9.55
CA ARG A 245 25.83 -17.89 9.75
C ARG A 245 26.19 -18.53 8.43
N ARG A 246 27.31 -18.10 7.85
CA ARG A 246 28.12 -18.92 6.94
C ARG A 246 29.30 -19.52 7.71
N ASP A 247 29.48 -20.81 7.45
CA ASP A 247 30.67 -21.64 7.45
C ASP A 247 31.39 -22.04 8.75
N GLY A 248 31.56 -23.37 8.85
CA GLY A 248 32.39 -24.07 9.82
C GLY A 248 32.12 -25.58 9.73
N GLY A 249 32.73 -26.23 8.74
CA GLY A 249 32.58 -27.67 8.48
C GLY A 249 33.14 -28.56 9.59
N GLY A 250 32.51 -29.73 9.75
CA GLY A 250 32.98 -30.85 10.56
C GLY A 250 32.16 -32.10 10.24
N ALA A 251 32.81 -33.13 9.71
CA ALA A 251 32.21 -34.41 9.32
C ALA A 251 31.61 -35.19 10.51
N PRO A 252 30.66 -36.12 10.28
CA PRO A 252 29.89 -36.74 11.35
C PRO A 252 30.57 -38.01 11.89
N SER A 253 30.62 -38.14 13.21
CA SER A 253 30.78 -39.43 13.90
C SER A 253 29.46 -39.78 14.58
N GLY A 254 29.05 -41.05 14.40
CA GLY A 254 27.70 -41.50 14.66
C GLY A 254 27.32 -41.58 16.13
N ARG A 255 26.01 -41.72 16.35
CA ARG A 255 25.42 -42.55 17.41
C ARG A 255 23.94 -42.78 17.12
N THR A 256 23.58 -44.04 17.27
CA THR A 256 22.26 -44.66 17.21
C THR A 256 21.27 -44.05 18.22
N PRO A 257 19.96 -44.00 17.93
CA PRO A 257 18.94 -43.64 18.91
C PRO A 257 18.43 -44.88 19.67
N PRO A 258 18.00 -44.75 20.94
CA PRO A 258 17.13 -45.74 21.54
C PRO A 258 15.65 -45.41 21.29
N SER A 259 14.93 -46.46 20.94
CA SER A 259 13.49 -46.64 20.96
C SER A 259 12.91 -46.67 22.38
N ASN A 260 11.74 -46.09 22.59
CA ASN A 260 10.55 -46.70 23.24
C ASN A 260 9.48 -45.62 23.46
N THR A 261 8.25 -45.78 22.93
CA THR A 261 7.06 -46.34 23.61
C THR A 261 6.87 -45.76 25.01
N ASP A 262 5.75 -45.18 25.40
CA ASP A 262 4.47 -45.88 25.54
C ASP A 262 3.36 -44.91 26.03
N ARG A 263 2.09 -45.28 25.76
CA ARG A 263 0.83 -44.99 26.50
C ARG A 263 0.45 -43.55 26.89
N ARG A 264 -0.62 -42.95 26.33
CA ARG A 264 -2.08 -43.16 26.53
C ARG A 264 -2.74 -42.24 27.61
N PRO A 265 -4.06 -42.00 27.55
CA PRO A 265 -4.69 -40.70 27.83
C PRO A 265 -5.69 -40.68 29.02
N HIS A 266 -6.13 -39.49 29.44
CA HIS A 266 -7.35 -39.27 30.24
C HIS A 266 -7.95 -37.89 29.84
N LEU A 267 -9.17 -37.80 29.26
CA LEU A 267 -10.53 -37.87 29.83
C LEU A 267 -10.96 -36.64 30.66
N LEU A 268 -11.91 -35.89 30.06
CA LEU A 268 -13.19 -35.40 30.61
C LEU A 268 -13.22 -34.58 31.91
N ARG A 269 -13.73 -33.34 31.83
CA ARG A 269 -14.87 -32.89 32.66
C ARG A 269 -15.53 -31.56 32.23
N ASP A 270 -16.86 -31.61 32.18
CA ASP A 270 -17.81 -30.50 32.14
C ASP A 270 -17.88 -29.70 33.46
N GLY A 271 -18.40 -28.46 33.39
CA GLY A 271 -18.79 -27.69 34.58
C GLY A 271 -19.51 -26.36 34.31
N ARG A 272 -20.85 -26.41 34.30
CA ARG A 272 -21.88 -25.36 34.59
C ARG A 272 -21.42 -24.23 35.54
N ALA A 273 -21.78 -22.94 35.45
CA ALA A 273 -23.05 -22.18 35.37
C ALA A 273 -23.16 -21.23 36.59
N SER A 274 -24.13 -20.30 36.55
CA SER A 274 -24.65 -19.38 37.60
C SER A 274 -23.89 -18.04 37.79
N SER A 275 -24.45 -16.87 37.46
CA SER A 275 -25.61 -16.10 37.99
C SER A 275 -25.25 -15.17 39.16
N GLY A 276 -25.61 -13.89 39.08
CA GLY A 276 -25.57 -12.98 40.22
C GLY A 276 -25.97 -11.55 39.87
N ALA A 277 -27.16 -11.15 40.28
CA ALA A 277 -27.74 -9.81 40.16
C ALA A 277 -27.69 -9.05 41.49
N ARG A 278 -27.56 -7.70 41.45
CA ARG A 278 -28.05 -6.66 42.41
C ARG A 278 -27.33 -5.33 42.07
N SER A 279 -27.96 -4.20 41.75
CA SER A 279 -29.01 -3.37 42.39
C SER A 279 -28.54 -2.51 43.58
N GLN A 280 -28.54 -1.18 43.41
CA GLN A 280 -28.87 -0.08 44.36
C GLN A 280 -28.61 1.31 43.70
N ARG A 281 -29.63 2.15 43.44
CA ARG A 281 -30.23 3.27 44.24
C ARG A 281 -29.28 4.47 44.48
N ALA A 282 -29.56 5.65 43.89
CA ALA A 282 -30.26 6.85 44.44
C ALA A 282 -29.34 7.70 45.36
N THR A 283 -29.23 9.04 45.37
CA THR A 283 -30.06 10.21 44.98
C THR A 283 -29.20 11.51 45.14
N PRO A 284 -29.71 12.74 44.86
CA PRO A 284 -28.94 13.95 44.48
C PRO A 284 -28.80 15.01 45.59
N SER A 285 -28.04 16.08 45.30
CA SER A 285 -28.05 17.34 46.06
C SER A 285 -28.09 18.56 45.15
N THR A 286 -29.12 19.37 45.38
CA THR A 286 -29.44 20.72 44.88
C THR A 286 -28.77 21.81 45.74
N THR A 287 -28.84 23.08 45.29
CA THR A 287 -28.82 24.39 46.04
C THR A 287 -27.76 25.37 45.47
N THR A 288 -27.90 26.69 45.25
CA THR A 288 -28.97 27.71 45.07
C THR A 288 -28.25 29.06 44.77
N GLU A 289 -28.86 29.91 43.92
CA GLU A 289 -28.87 31.41 43.75
C GLU A 289 -27.71 32.30 44.32
N GLN A 290 -27.02 33.17 43.54
CA GLN A 290 -27.32 34.56 43.08
C GLN A 290 -27.50 35.63 44.21
N PRO A 291 -27.39 36.96 43.95
CA PRO A 291 -26.39 37.78 43.22
C PRO A 291 -25.97 39.04 44.04
N LEU A 292 -25.04 39.89 43.57
CA LEU A 292 -25.04 41.33 43.95
C LEU A 292 -24.24 42.22 42.96
N THR A 293 -24.88 43.31 42.56
CA THR A 293 -24.42 44.42 41.70
C THR A 293 -23.71 45.52 42.50
N THR A 294 -22.70 46.19 41.92
CA THR A 294 -22.53 47.67 41.94
C THR A 294 -21.40 48.15 41.01
N GLU A 295 -21.71 49.18 40.23
CA GLU A 295 -20.85 50.09 39.42
C GLU A 295 -20.68 51.44 40.17
N PRO A 296 -19.99 52.52 39.70
CA PRO A 296 -18.79 52.66 38.82
C PRO A 296 -17.79 53.81 39.24
N LYS A 297 -16.79 54.09 38.37
CA LYS A 297 -15.93 55.32 38.18
C LYS A 297 -14.58 55.40 38.96
N HIS A 298 -13.41 55.80 38.42
CA HIS A 298 -12.98 56.48 37.17
C HIS A 298 -11.42 56.35 37.02
N PRO A 299 -10.76 56.92 35.97
CA PRO A 299 -9.92 56.21 35.00
C PRO A 299 -8.45 55.96 35.43
N THR A 300 -7.85 54.87 34.96
CA THR A 300 -6.40 54.68 34.92
C THR A 300 -6.00 54.24 33.53
N THR A 301 -4.99 54.92 33.00
CA THR A 301 -4.38 54.85 31.68
C THR A 301 -4.20 53.41 31.21
N ALA A 302 -4.87 53.03 30.12
CA ALA A 302 -4.85 51.68 29.57
C ALA A 302 -3.53 51.38 28.83
N GLU A 303 -2.80 50.42 29.37
CA GLU A 303 -1.83 49.59 28.65
C GLU A 303 -2.58 48.83 27.52
N PRO A 304 -2.01 48.68 26.31
CA PRO A 304 -2.69 47.97 25.23
C PRO A 304 -3.00 46.52 25.66
N PRO A 305 -4.20 45.99 25.36
CA PRO A 305 -4.57 44.64 25.75
C PRO A 305 -3.60 43.65 25.11
N ARG A 306 -3.07 42.72 25.92
CA ARG A 306 -2.35 41.56 25.41
C ARG A 306 -3.26 40.83 24.42
N PRO A 307 -2.74 40.37 23.26
CA PRO A 307 -3.53 39.63 22.30
C PRO A 307 -4.16 38.42 23.01
N GLN A 308 -5.50 38.35 22.97
CA GLN A 308 -6.20 37.12 23.28
C GLN A 308 -5.74 36.06 22.27
N PRO A 309 -5.58 34.79 22.65
CA PRO A 309 -5.22 33.74 21.70
C PRO A 309 -6.23 33.76 20.57
N ASP A 310 -5.72 33.94 19.35
CA ASP A 310 -6.52 34.09 18.14
C ASP A 310 -7.53 32.94 18.01
N ALA A 311 -8.75 33.28 17.60
CA ALA A 311 -9.75 32.28 17.24
C ALA A 311 -9.14 31.30 16.23
N PRO A 312 -9.38 29.98 16.36
CA PRO A 312 -8.76 28.96 15.53
C PRO A 312 -8.96 29.29 14.05
N THR A 313 -7.89 29.24 13.27
CA THR A 313 -7.93 29.62 11.85
C THR A 313 -8.75 28.59 11.05
N THR A 314 -9.32 28.99 9.92
CA THR A 314 -10.08 28.08 9.03
C THR A 314 -9.27 26.83 8.65
N GLU A 315 -7.94 26.94 8.61
CA GLU A 315 -7.02 25.85 8.33
C GLU A 315 -6.98 24.79 9.44
N GLU A 316 -7.23 25.17 10.69
CA GLU A 316 -7.24 24.26 11.85
C GLU A 316 -8.52 23.40 11.93
N PHE A 317 -9.58 23.82 11.23
CA PHE A 317 -10.83 23.06 11.19
C PHE A 317 -10.85 21.95 10.14
N ALA A 318 -10.02 22.03 9.09
CA ALA A 318 -9.98 21.02 8.03
C ALA A 318 -9.31 19.73 8.47
N ARG A 319 -9.94 18.59 8.17
CA ARG A 319 -9.42 17.24 8.45
C ARG A 319 -8.65 16.67 7.27
N SER A 320 -8.78 17.27 6.08
CA SER A 320 -7.99 16.91 4.89
C SER A 320 -7.70 18.10 3.97
N GLN A 321 -6.68 17.94 3.11
CA GLN A 321 -6.35 18.92 2.08
C GLN A 321 -7.46 19.08 1.03
N ALA A 322 -8.19 18.01 0.73
CA ALA A 322 -9.32 18.04 -0.20
C ALA A 322 -10.47 18.88 0.35
N GLU A 323 -10.87 18.69 1.61
CA GLU A 323 -11.86 19.54 2.28
C GLU A 323 -11.49 21.02 2.23
N LEU A 324 -10.25 21.34 2.60
CA LEU A 324 -9.77 22.72 2.62
C LEU A 324 -9.77 23.35 1.22
N ARG A 325 -9.36 22.58 0.21
CA ARG A 325 -9.38 23.03 -1.20
C ARG A 325 -10.80 23.31 -1.67
N LEU A 326 -11.74 22.39 -1.41
CA LEU A 326 -13.14 22.57 -1.78
C LEU A 326 -13.77 23.76 -1.06
N TYR A 327 -13.52 23.90 0.24
CA TYR A 327 -14.02 25.02 1.03
C TYR A 327 -13.52 26.37 0.52
N ARG A 328 -12.22 26.50 0.25
CA ARG A 328 -11.62 27.72 -0.32
C ARG A 328 -12.22 28.05 -1.68
N ALA A 329 -12.46 27.05 -2.53
CA ALA A 329 -13.08 27.24 -3.84
C ALA A 329 -14.52 27.74 -3.70
N LEU A 330 -15.31 27.20 -2.76
CA LEU A 330 -16.67 27.67 -2.47
C LEU A 330 -16.65 29.10 -1.91
N GLN A 331 -15.69 29.45 -1.06
CA GLN A 331 -15.56 30.80 -0.50
C GLN A 331 -15.10 31.86 -1.51
N ALA A 332 -14.34 31.45 -2.53
CA ALA A 332 -13.90 32.34 -3.61
C ALA A 332 -15.03 32.75 -4.56
N ARG A 333 -16.14 31.99 -4.59
CA ARG A 333 -17.24 32.20 -5.55
C ARG A 333 -18.38 33.01 -4.92
N PRO A 334 -18.83 34.12 -5.55
CA PRO A 334 -19.90 34.97 -5.00
C PRO A 334 -21.21 34.23 -4.66
N ARG A 335 -21.55 33.19 -5.43
CA ARG A 335 -22.81 32.42 -5.25
C ARG A 335 -22.80 31.49 -4.05
N THR A 336 -21.62 31.11 -3.55
CA THR A 336 -21.44 30.10 -2.50
C THR A 336 -20.65 30.61 -1.29
N ARG A 337 -20.14 31.84 -1.36
CA ARG A 337 -19.43 32.50 -0.27
C ARG A 337 -20.30 32.53 0.98
N ASP A 338 -19.71 32.12 2.09
CA ASP A 338 -20.30 32.06 3.42
C ASP A 338 -21.55 31.16 3.55
N LEU A 339 -21.87 30.36 2.52
CA LEU A 339 -22.99 29.40 2.59
C LEU A 339 -22.65 28.11 3.32
N PHE A 340 -21.38 27.70 3.30
CA PHE A 340 -20.93 26.43 3.86
C PHE A 340 -20.07 26.63 5.09
N THR A 341 -20.25 25.77 6.09
CA THR A 341 -19.41 25.66 7.28
C THR A 341 -18.69 24.32 7.27
N LEU A 342 -17.39 24.35 7.57
CA LEU A 342 -16.52 23.19 7.54
C LEU A 342 -16.60 22.36 8.82
N ASN A 343 -16.59 21.02 8.70
CA ASN A 343 -16.51 20.02 9.78
C ASN A 343 -17.50 20.28 10.93
N ARG A 344 -18.74 20.60 10.55
CA ARG A 344 -19.79 20.94 11.52
C ARG A 344 -20.32 19.67 12.17
N LYS A 345 -20.37 19.68 13.51
CA LYS A 345 -21.11 18.70 14.30
C LYS A 345 -22.59 19.06 14.32
N LEU A 346 -23.42 18.13 13.85
CA LEU A 346 -24.87 18.26 13.85
C LEU A 346 -25.43 17.66 15.14
N ALA A 347 -26.55 18.18 15.63
CA ALA A 347 -27.26 17.62 16.78
C ALA A 347 -28.00 16.30 16.45
N LEU A 348 -27.39 15.45 15.62
CA LEU A 348 -27.88 14.15 15.19
C LEU A 348 -26.98 13.08 15.79
N ARG A 349 -27.57 12.08 16.44
CA ARG A 349 -26.78 11.00 17.07
C ARG A 349 -26.32 10.01 16.02
N PHE A 350 -25.02 9.77 15.94
CA PHE A 350 -24.41 8.81 15.02
C PHE A 350 -23.34 7.97 15.72
N GLY A 351 -23.57 6.67 15.80
CA GLY A 351 -22.69 5.77 16.56
C GLY A 351 -22.61 6.15 18.05
N ARG A 352 -21.40 6.43 18.54
CA ARG A 352 -21.14 6.85 19.92
C ARG A 352 -21.16 8.37 20.14
N GLY A 353 -21.31 9.16 19.07
CA GLY A 353 -21.21 10.61 19.12
C GLY A 353 -22.28 11.32 18.29
N THR A 354 -22.01 12.58 17.97
CA THR A 354 -22.80 13.36 17.01
C THR A 354 -22.32 13.12 15.58
N ALA A 355 -23.22 13.23 14.61
CA ALA A 355 -22.86 13.24 13.20
C ALA A 355 -22.01 14.49 12.91
N GLU A 356 -20.92 14.31 12.17
CA GLU A 356 -20.07 15.37 11.64
C GLU A 356 -20.10 15.25 10.11
N VAL A 357 -20.16 16.41 9.45
CA VAL A 357 -20.21 16.54 7.99
C VAL A 357 -19.10 17.48 7.56
N ASP A 358 -18.39 17.11 6.50
CA ASP A 358 -17.20 17.83 6.03
C ASP A 358 -17.51 19.27 5.61
N LEU A 359 -18.59 19.49 4.86
CA LEU A 359 -19.15 20.82 4.66
C LEU A 359 -20.67 20.81 4.79
N SER A 360 -21.23 21.79 5.49
CA SER A 360 -22.67 21.91 5.71
C SER A 360 -23.20 23.29 5.33
N CYS A 361 -24.31 23.33 4.59
CA CYS A 361 -25.11 24.53 4.39
C CYS A 361 -26.46 24.32 5.10
N GLU A 362 -26.58 24.84 6.31
CA GLU A 362 -27.78 24.66 7.14
C GLU A 362 -29.00 25.36 6.53
N ALA A 363 -28.83 26.58 6.01
CA ALA A 363 -29.91 27.36 5.43
C ALA A 363 -30.62 26.65 4.27
N LEU A 364 -29.89 25.83 3.51
CA LEU A 364 -30.45 25.04 2.41
C LEU A 364 -30.64 23.57 2.77
N GLY A 365 -30.22 23.14 3.96
CA GLY A 365 -30.14 21.72 4.34
C GLY A 365 -29.32 20.92 3.33
N ILE A 366 -28.07 21.30 3.08
CA ILE A 366 -27.13 20.54 2.23
C ILE A 366 -25.96 20.06 3.07
N ALA A 367 -25.59 18.80 2.91
CA ALA A 367 -24.43 18.16 3.52
C ALA A 367 -23.51 17.67 2.40
N VAL A 368 -22.24 18.08 2.41
CA VAL A 368 -21.23 17.61 1.46
C VAL A 368 -20.21 16.76 2.20
N GLU A 369 -19.98 15.55 1.70
CA GLU A 369 -18.98 14.61 2.21
C GLU A 369 -17.89 14.41 1.15
N VAL A 370 -16.63 14.55 1.56
CA VAL A 370 -15.44 14.39 0.71
C VAL A 370 -14.83 13.02 1.00
N ASP A 371 -15.25 12.03 0.23
CA ASP A 371 -14.85 10.65 0.41
C ASP A 371 -13.41 10.42 -0.06
N GLY A 372 -12.52 10.10 0.87
CA GLY A 372 -11.23 9.51 0.53
C GLY A 372 -11.38 8.11 -0.08
N TYR A 373 -10.41 7.68 -0.90
CA TYR A 373 -10.36 6.32 -1.48
C TYR A 373 -10.52 5.19 -0.45
N ARG A 374 -10.14 5.44 0.81
CA ARG A 374 -10.26 4.52 1.94
C ARG A 374 -11.70 4.14 2.33
N HIS A 375 -12.70 4.97 2.01
CA HIS A 375 -14.10 4.71 2.42
C HIS A 375 -14.77 3.57 1.64
N PHE A 376 -14.22 3.19 0.48
CA PHE A 376 -14.81 2.18 -0.41
C PHE A 376 -14.23 0.77 -0.23
N GLN A 377 -13.21 0.60 0.62
CA GLN A 377 -12.46 -0.66 0.75
C GLN A 377 -13.01 -1.61 1.84
N ASP A 378 -13.89 -1.13 2.72
CA ASP A 378 -14.48 -1.91 3.82
C ASP A 378 -16.01 -1.88 3.76
N ALA A 379 -16.64 -3.06 3.64
CA ALA A 379 -18.09 -3.21 3.61
C ALA A 379 -18.76 -2.72 4.91
N ALA A 380 -18.09 -2.77 6.06
CA ALA A 380 -18.61 -2.24 7.30
C ALA A 380 -18.58 -0.70 7.34
N ALA A 381 -17.49 -0.09 6.86
CA ALA A 381 -17.39 1.36 6.66
C ALA A 381 -18.45 1.85 5.65
N TYR A 382 -18.59 1.18 4.51
CA TYR A 382 -19.62 1.51 3.51
C TYR A 382 -21.04 1.49 4.13
N ARG A 383 -21.40 0.43 4.86
CA ARG A 383 -22.73 0.36 5.51
C ARG A 383 -22.93 1.46 6.54
N ARG A 384 -21.88 1.79 7.30
CA ARG A 384 -21.92 2.88 8.28
C ARG A 384 -22.16 4.22 7.59
N ASP A 385 -21.43 4.49 6.51
CA ASP A 385 -21.58 5.72 5.73
C ASP A 385 -22.98 5.82 5.11
N ARG A 386 -23.51 4.73 4.54
CA ARG A 386 -24.90 4.70 4.04
C ARG A 386 -25.93 4.94 5.14
N HIS A 387 -25.68 4.47 6.36
CA HIS A 387 -26.54 4.79 7.50
C HIS A 387 -26.44 6.26 7.89
N LYS A 388 -25.24 6.88 7.79
CA LYS A 388 -25.05 8.32 8.01
C LYS A 388 -25.86 9.12 6.99
N ASP A 389 -25.79 8.73 5.72
CA ASP A 389 -26.52 9.37 4.63
C ASP A 389 -28.03 9.37 4.90
N LEU A 390 -28.57 8.21 5.28
CA LEU A 390 -29.99 8.08 5.64
C LEU A 390 -30.36 8.98 6.82
N LEU A 391 -29.56 9.00 7.88
CA LEU A 391 -29.80 9.84 9.06
C LEU A 391 -29.80 11.34 8.70
N LEU A 392 -28.86 11.76 7.84
CA LEU A 392 -28.79 13.14 7.36
C LEU A 392 -30.04 13.49 6.53
N GLN A 393 -30.46 12.58 5.65
CA GLN A 393 -31.65 12.75 4.82
C GLN A 393 -32.95 12.82 5.65
N GLU A 394 -33.09 11.95 6.66
CA GLU A 394 -34.20 12.00 7.62
C GLU A 394 -34.23 13.34 8.39
N ALA A 395 -33.06 13.92 8.65
CA ALA A 395 -32.91 15.24 9.25
C ALA A 395 -33.10 16.40 8.23
N GLY A 396 -33.51 16.11 7.00
CA GLY A 396 -33.83 17.10 5.98
C GLY A 396 -32.65 17.59 5.13
N TYR A 397 -31.47 16.96 5.27
CA TYR A 397 -30.31 17.29 4.47
C TYR A 397 -30.31 16.59 3.12
N TRP A 398 -29.95 17.32 2.07
CA TRP A 398 -29.53 16.77 0.80
C TRP A 398 -28.04 16.43 0.86
N VAL A 399 -27.71 15.14 0.79
CA VAL A 399 -26.33 14.65 0.88
C VAL A 399 -25.69 14.61 -0.50
N VAL A 400 -24.57 15.32 -0.67
CA VAL A 400 -23.70 15.29 -1.86
C VAL A 400 -22.39 14.62 -1.45
N ARG A 401 -22.07 13.48 -2.04
CA ARG A 401 -20.76 12.84 -1.83
C ARG A 401 -19.89 13.04 -3.05
N VAL A 402 -18.66 13.46 -2.84
CA VAL A 402 -17.65 13.65 -3.90
C VAL A 402 -16.37 12.97 -3.50
N LEU A 403 -15.62 12.45 -4.46
CA LEU A 403 -14.33 11.83 -4.15
C LEU A 403 -13.29 12.92 -3.86
N ALA A 404 -12.41 12.66 -2.89
CA ALA A 404 -11.26 13.52 -2.62
C ALA A 404 -10.36 13.67 -3.87
N SER A 405 -10.28 12.63 -4.71
CA SER A 405 -9.60 12.68 -6.01
C SER A 405 -10.28 13.67 -6.96
N ASP A 406 -11.61 13.70 -7.02
CA ASP A 406 -12.33 14.59 -7.95
C ASP A 406 -12.18 16.06 -7.51
N VAL A 407 -12.08 16.32 -6.21
CA VAL A 407 -11.76 17.65 -5.69
C VAL A 407 -10.36 18.11 -6.15
N THR A 408 -9.41 17.19 -6.33
CA THR A 408 -8.06 17.55 -6.78
C THR A 408 -7.93 17.63 -8.30
N SER A 409 -8.55 16.71 -9.04
CA SER A 409 -8.40 16.60 -10.51
C SER A 409 -9.53 17.26 -11.31
N GLU A 410 -10.74 17.34 -10.78
CA GLU A 410 -11.95 17.76 -11.50
C GLU A 410 -12.81 18.75 -10.68
N LEU A 411 -12.14 19.73 -10.04
CA LEU A 411 -12.78 20.66 -9.11
C LEU A 411 -14.01 21.38 -9.71
N ASP A 412 -13.97 21.77 -10.98
CA ASP A 412 -15.09 22.45 -11.63
C ASP A 412 -16.34 21.56 -11.74
N ASN A 413 -16.17 20.25 -11.99
CA ASN A 413 -17.28 19.29 -12.03
C ASN A 413 -17.90 19.11 -10.63
N VAL A 414 -17.05 19.06 -9.59
CA VAL A 414 -17.49 19.03 -8.20
C VAL A 414 -18.28 20.29 -7.83
N LEU A 415 -17.79 21.46 -8.20
CA LEU A 415 -18.48 22.73 -7.95
C LEU A 415 -19.82 22.81 -8.69
N ALA A 416 -19.90 22.35 -9.93
CA ALA A 416 -21.13 22.29 -10.70
C ALA A 416 -22.16 21.31 -10.09
N LEU A 417 -21.70 20.19 -9.51
CA LEU A 417 -22.57 19.28 -8.76
C LEU A 417 -23.18 19.96 -7.53
N ILE A 418 -22.37 20.71 -6.78
CA ILE A 418 -22.82 21.45 -5.60
C ILE A 418 -23.79 22.57 -6.01
N ASP A 419 -23.53 23.29 -7.11
CA ASP A 419 -24.44 24.31 -7.62
C ASP A 419 -25.82 23.73 -7.94
N ARG A 420 -25.88 22.55 -8.61
CA ARG A 420 -27.15 21.87 -8.88
C ARG A 420 -27.91 21.51 -7.61
N ALA A 421 -27.20 21.07 -6.55
CA ALA A 421 -27.82 20.79 -5.27
C ALA A 421 -28.39 22.07 -4.62
N ILE A 422 -27.68 23.18 -4.72
CA ILE A 422 -28.13 24.50 -4.23
C ILE A 422 -29.39 24.96 -4.98
N GLU A 423 -29.38 24.92 -6.31
CA GLU A 423 -30.50 25.34 -7.15
C GLU A 423 -31.75 24.51 -6.86
N HIS A 424 -31.60 23.19 -6.77
CA HIS A 424 -32.69 22.28 -6.43
C HIS A 424 -33.29 22.57 -5.05
N ARG A 425 -32.47 22.94 -4.07
CA ARG A 425 -32.95 23.27 -2.72
C ARG A 425 -33.60 24.63 -2.64
N ARG A 426 -33.09 25.63 -3.36
CA ARG A 426 -33.73 26.96 -3.45
C ARG A 426 -35.11 26.87 -4.09
N GLY A 427 -35.25 26.13 -5.19
CA GLY A 427 -36.54 25.93 -5.86
C GLY A 427 -37.57 25.08 -5.11
N LYS A 428 -37.24 24.56 -3.92
CA LYS A 428 -38.17 23.87 -3.01
C LYS A 428 -38.55 24.69 -1.78
N ILE A 429 -37.84 25.79 -1.53
CA ILE A 429 -38.09 26.70 -0.40
C ILE A 429 -39.02 27.85 -0.82
N GLU A 430 -39.06 28.16 -2.12
CA GLU A 430 -40.17 28.89 -2.77
C GLU A 430 -41.41 28.01 -2.91
#